data_AF-A0A4V3BDQ8-F1
#
_entry.id   AF-A0A4V3BDQ8-F1
#
_cell.length_a   1.000
_cell.length_b   1.000
_cell.length_c   1.000
_cell.angle_alpha   90.00
_cell.angle_beta   90.00
_cell.angle_gamma   90.00
#
_symmetry.space_group_name_H-M   'P 1'
#
loop_
_entity.id
_entity.type
_entity.pdbx_description
1 polymer ?
#
loop_
_entity_poly.entity_id
_entity_poly.type
_entity_poly.pdbx_seq_one_letter_code
_entity_poly.pdbx_strand_id
1 'polypeptide(L)'
;PLMGGIYGTDIDQLSLMSTFPNFKEKEEQFGSLIKGMKDEKEQRIKKRQLYPGAPKGQFKQFRHGLSSFIEALVKDIESKGVDIRYNTPVKDILISQKDYEILLEDDSKEKFNGLLVTTPHQAFLNWFSHDPAFDYFKNMDSTT
;
A
#
# COMPACT_ATOMS: atom_id res chain seq x y z
N PRO A 1 -9.61 18.76 -8.71
CA PRO A 1 -10.47 18.42 -7.55
C PRO A 1 -10.58 16.91 -7.25
N LEU A 2 -10.93 16.06 -8.22
CA LEU A 2 -11.11 14.61 -7.95
C LEU A 2 -9.79 13.89 -7.65
N MET A 3 -8.80 14.01 -8.55
CA MET A 3 -7.51 13.31 -8.39
C MET A 3 -6.72 13.85 -7.19
N GLY A 4 -6.59 15.17 -7.09
CA GLY A 4 -5.98 15.82 -5.92
C GLY A 4 -6.73 15.52 -4.62
N GLY A 5 -8.04 15.22 -4.66
CA GLY A 5 -8.81 14.83 -3.49
C GLY A 5 -8.59 13.38 -3.04
N ILE A 6 -8.19 12.47 -3.95
CA ILE A 6 -7.87 11.07 -3.60
C ILE A 6 -6.49 10.98 -2.97
N TYR A 7 -5.51 11.68 -3.54
CA TYR A 7 -4.11 11.57 -3.12
C TYR A 7 -3.64 12.70 -2.19
N GLY A 8 -4.42 13.78 -2.05
CA GLY A 8 -4.07 14.91 -1.19
C GLY A 8 -2.88 15.74 -1.68
N THR A 9 -2.46 15.60 -2.93
CA THR A 9 -1.27 16.27 -3.50
C THR A 9 -1.63 17.21 -4.64
N ASP A 10 -0.67 18.06 -5.01
CA ASP A 10 -0.72 18.82 -6.27
C ASP A 10 -0.75 17.86 -7.46
N ILE A 11 -1.68 18.09 -8.38
CA ILE A 11 -1.91 17.22 -9.55
C ILE A 11 -0.76 17.30 -10.54
N ASP A 12 -0.08 18.45 -10.65
CA ASP A 12 1.02 18.64 -11.59
C ASP A 12 2.31 17.93 -11.14
N GLN A 13 2.33 17.44 -9.89
CA GLN A 13 3.41 16.62 -9.34
C GLN A 13 3.08 15.12 -9.27
N LEU A 14 1.84 14.73 -9.60
CA LEU A 14 1.43 13.31 -9.58
C LEU A 14 1.91 12.57 -10.84
N SER A 15 2.68 11.51 -10.63
CA SER A 15 3.05 10.59 -11.70
C SER A 15 1.85 9.83 -12.23
N LEU A 16 1.49 10.07 -13.50
CA LEU A 16 0.42 9.32 -14.20
C LEU A 16 0.67 7.81 -14.17
N MET A 17 1.92 7.37 -14.30
CA MET A 17 2.28 5.94 -14.31
C MET A 17 2.07 5.30 -12.95
N SER A 18 2.25 6.04 -11.86
CA SER A 18 2.09 5.54 -10.50
C SER A 18 0.62 5.55 -10.05
N THR A 19 -0.19 6.51 -10.52
CA THR A 19 -1.57 6.67 -10.05
C THR A 19 -2.62 6.12 -11.04
N PHE A 20 -2.41 6.26 -12.35
CA PHE A 20 -3.37 5.85 -13.39
C PHE A 20 -2.71 5.15 -14.60
N PRO A 21 -1.93 4.07 -14.40
CA PRO A 21 -1.24 3.38 -15.49
C PRO A 21 -2.20 2.89 -16.59
N ASN A 22 -3.39 2.43 -16.21
CA ASN A 22 -4.43 1.98 -17.15
C ASN A 22 -4.86 3.06 -18.16
N PHE A 23 -4.81 4.34 -17.79
CA PHE A 23 -5.15 5.43 -18.73
C PHE A 23 -4.08 5.59 -19.78
N LYS A 24 -2.80 5.44 -19.38
CA LYS A 24 -1.69 5.52 -20.30
C LYS A 24 -1.69 4.34 -21.28
N GLU A 25 -1.86 3.13 -20.78
CA GLU A 25 -1.96 1.92 -21.62
C GLU A 25 -3.11 2.04 -22.64
N LYS A 26 -4.26 2.56 -22.22
CA LYS A 26 -5.41 2.77 -23.11
C LYS A 26 -5.18 3.87 -24.13
N GLU A 27 -4.52 4.95 -23.76
CA GLU A 27 -4.12 5.99 -24.71
C GLU A 27 -3.21 5.39 -25.78
N GLU A 28 -2.17 4.66 -25.39
CA GLU A 28 -1.20 4.02 -26.29
C GLU A 28 -1.88 3.01 -27.23
N GLN A 29 -2.75 2.16 -26.69
CA GLN A 29 -3.46 1.14 -27.47
C GLN A 29 -4.39 1.75 -28.55
N PHE A 30 -5.08 2.85 -28.23
CA PHE A 30 -6.12 3.43 -29.10
C PHE A 30 -5.69 4.72 -29.82
N GLY A 31 -4.47 5.21 -29.54
CA GLY A 31 -3.96 6.51 -30.00
C GLY A 31 -4.77 7.71 -29.49
N SER A 32 -5.62 7.51 -28.48
CA SER A 32 -6.49 8.53 -27.89
C SER A 32 -7.18 8.00 -26.64
N LEU A 33 -7.06 8.73 -25.54
CA LEU A 33 -7.74 8.41 -24.29
C LEU A 33 -9.26 8.35 -24.45
N ILE A 34 -9.86 9.27 -25.22
CA ILE A 34 -11.31 9.31 -25.48
C ILE A 34 -11.76 8.02 -26.17
N LYS A 35 -11.01 7.55 -27.17
CA LYS A 35 -11.31 6.28 -27.87
C LYS A 35 -11.20 5.08 -26.92
N GLY A 36 -10.14 5.03 -26.11
CA GLY A 36 -9.94 3.99 -25.10
C GLY A 36 -11.07 3.93 -24.06
N MET A 37 -11.54 5.09 -23.58
CA MET A 37 -12.65 5.17 -22.62
C MET A 37 -14.00 4.76 -23.23
N LYS A 38 -14.20 5.00 -24.54
CA LYS A 38 -15.39 4.54 -25.26
C LYS A 38 -15.44 3.01 -25.32
N ASP A 39 -14.34 2.36 -25.68
CA ASP A 39 -14.22 0.89 -25.62
C ASP A 39 -14.52 0.38 -24.20
N GLU A 40 -13.91 0.97 -23.17
CA GLU A 40 -14.13 0.55 -21.78
C GLU A 40 -15.61 0.67 -21.35
N LYS A 41 -16.30 1.72 -21.81
CA LYS A 41 -17.75 1.87 -21.59
C LYS A 41 -18.54 0.75 -22.25
N GLU A 42 -18.22 0.41 -23.50
CA GLU A 42 -18.89 -0.68 -24.23
C GLU A 42 -18.66 -2.03 -23.55
N GLN A 43 -17.43 -2.34 -23.11
CA GLN A 43 -17.12 -3.55 -22.36
C GLN A 43 -17.88 -3.62 -21.02
N ARG A 44 -17.99 -2.49 -20.30
CA ARG A 44 -18.77 -2.41 -19.05
C ARG A 44 -20.25 -2.69 -19.28
N ILE A 45 -20.82 -2.23 -20.39
CA ILE A 45 -22.22 -2.52 -20.75
C ILE A 45 -22.40 -4.01 -21.03
N LYS A 46 -21.53 -4.62 -21.83
CA LYS A 46 -21.57 -6.06 -22.13
C LYS A 46 -21.46 -6.91 -20.85
N LYS A 47 -20.51 -6.61 -19.96
CA LYS A 47 -20.36 -7.31 -18.67
C LYS A 47 -21.62 -7.20 -17.79
N ARG A 48 -22.29 -6.04 -17.76
CA ARG A 48 -23.53 -5.87 -17.00
C ARG A 48 -24.70 -6.67 -17.57
N GLN A 49 -24.76 -6.86 -18.87
CA GLN A 49 -25.78 -7.71 -19.51
C GLN A 49 -25.57 -9.19 -19.19
N LEU A 50 -24.31 -9.64 -19.14
CA LEU A 50 -23.95 -11.02 -18.77
C LEU A 50 -24.22 -11.35 -17.30
N TYR A 51 -24.07 -10.37 -16.40
CA TYR A 51 -24.25 -10.55 -14.95
C TYR A 51 -25.26 -9.55 -14.37
N PRO A 52 -26.56 -9.74 -14.65
CA PRO A 52 -27.63 -8.89 -14.11
C PRO A 52 -27.73 -9.11 -12.59
N GLY A 53 -27.25 -8.14 -11.81
CA GLY A 53 -27.26 -8.20 -10.33
C GLY A 53 -25.91 -7.92 -9.67
N ALA A 54 -24.83 -7.77 -10.45
CA ALA A 54 -23.53 -7.39 -9.89
C ALA A 54 -23.63 -6.10 -9.05
N PRO A 55 -23.05 -6.06 -7.82
CA PRO A 55 -23.17 -4.92 -6.92
C PRO A 55 -22.75 -3.61 -7.59
N LYS A 56 -23.64 -2.61 -7.59
CA LYS A 56 -23.38 -1.28 -8.17
C LYS A 56 -22.37 -0.49 -7.33
N GLY A 57 -21.54 0.33 -7.99
CA GLY A 57 -20.60 1.25 -7.35
C GLY A 57 -19.17 0.69 -7.19
N GLN A 58 -18.18 1.57 -7.43
CA GLN A 58 -16.74 1.27 -7.30
C GLN A 58 -16.28 1.28 -5.84
N PHE A 59 -16.94 2.07 -5.00
CA PHE A 59 -16.63 2.18 -3.57
C PHE A 59 -17.55 1.26 -2.76
N LYS A 60 -16.96 0.56 -1.78
CA LYS A 60 -17.65 -0.35 -0.86
C LYS A 60 -17.24 0.00 0.56
N GLN A 61 -18.15 -0.22 1.49
CA GLN A 61 -17.94 -0.01 2.92
C GLN A 61 -18.48 -1.21 3.67
N PHE A 62 -17.81 -1.61 4.77
CA PHE A 62 -18.35 -2.61 5.68
C PHE A 62 -19.51 -2.03 6.49
N ARG A 63 -20.53 -2.85 6.76
CA ARG A 63 -21.73 -2.42 7.53
C ARG A 63 -21.38 -1.84 8.90
N HIS A 64 -20.27 -2.27 9.48
CA HIS A 64 -19.81 -1.87 10.81
C HIS A 64 -18.56 -0.97 10.74
N GLY A 65 -18.31 -0.31 9.60
CA GLY A 65 -17.14 0.56 9.40
C GLY A 65 -15.87 -0.20 9.03
N LEU A 66 -14.85 0.51 8.53
CA LEU A 66 -13.58 -0.10 8.10
C LEU A 66 -12.80 -0.75 9.25
N SER A 67 -12.97 -0.28 10.49
CA SER A 67 -12.32 -0.88 11.66
C SER A 67 -12.73 -2.34 11.87
N SER A 68 -13.99 -2.68 11.58
CA SER A 68 -14.50 -4.05 11.69
C SER A 68 -13.73 -5.07 10.85
N PHE A 69 -13.13 -4.63 9.75
CA PHE A 69 -12.23 -5.47 8.95
C PHE A 69 -10.90 -5.74 9.67
N ILE A 70 -10.32 -4.70 10.27
CA ILE A 70 -9.08 -4.81 11.04
C ILE A 70 -9.30 -5.70 12.28
N GLU A 71 -10.39 -5.49 13.01
CA GLU A 71 -10.76 -6.30 14.17
C GLU A 71 -10.93 -7.78 13.81
N ALA A 72 -11.61 -8.08 12.70
CA ALA A 72 -11.77 -9.45 12.22
C ALA A 72 -10.44 -10.06 11.78
N LEU A 73 -9.57 -9.29 11.12
CA LEU A 73 -8.26 -9.74 10.68
C LEU A 73 -7.35 -10.09 11.87
N VAL A 74 -7.29 -9.23 12.89
CA VAL A 74 -6.53 -9.47 14.14
C VAL A 74 -6.97 -10.81 14.77
N LYS A 75 -8.28 -11.01 14.92
CA LYS A 75 -8.82 -12.25 15.48
C LYS A 75 -8.45 -13.49 14.65
N ASP A 76 -8.48 -13.39 13.32
CA ASP A 76 -8.12 -14.49 12.43
C ASP A 76 -6.63 -14.86 12.55
N ILE A 77 -5.72 -13.88 12.58
CA ILE A 77 -4.28 -14.16 12.68
C ILE A 77 -3.87 -14.65 14.08
N GLU A 78 -4.48 -14.12 15.15
CA GLU A 78 -4.29 -14.64 16.52
C GLU A 78 -4.74 -16.09 16.62
N SER A 79 -5.87 -16.45 15.98
CA SER A 79 -6.35 -17.84 15.94
C SER A 79 -5.40 -18.80 15.21
N LYS A 80 -4.51 -18.26 14.37
CA LYS A 80 -3.44 -19.00 13.67
C LYS A 80 -2.13 -19.05 14.47
N GLY A 81 -2.12 -18.51 15.68
CA GLY A 81 -0.94 -18.52 16.57
C GLY A 81 0.07 -17.41 16.30
N VAL A 82 -0.32 -16.34 15.61
CA VAL A 82 0.54 -15.16 15.44
C VAL A 82 0.56 -14.36 16.73
N ASP A 83 1.75 -14.05 17.23
CA ASP A 83 1.94 -13.15 18.38
C ASP A 83 1.94 -11.68 17.90
N ILE A 84 1.00 -10.88 18.42
CA ILE A 84 0.87 -9.47 18.09
C ILE A 84 1.24 -8.65 19.32
N ARG A 85 2.26 -7.80 19.17
CA ARG A 85 2.79 -6.97 20.25
C ARG A 85 2.48 -5.50 19.99
N TYR A 86 1.46 -5.00 20.68
CA TYR A 86 1.13 -3.58 20.70
C TYR A 86 2.09 -2.81 21.60
N ASN A 87 2.20 -1.49 21.39
CA ASN A 87 3.07 -0.60 22.18
C ASN A 87 4.51 -1.13 22.30
N THR A 88 5.01 -1.78 21.25
CA THR A 88 6.36 -2.35 21.19
C THR A 88 7.09 -1.71 20.00
N PRO A 89 7.54 -0.45 20.11
CA PRO A 89 8.22 0.23 19.03
C PRO A 89 9.59 -0.40 18.78
N VAL A 90 9.92 -0.57 17.50
CA VAL A 90 11.26 -1.00 17.08
C VAL A 90 12.16 0.22 17.03
N LYS A 91 13.25 0.17 17.79
CA LYS A 91 14.28 1.20 17.88
C LYS A 91 15.28 1.09 16.74
N ASP A 92 15.75 -0.11 16.45
CA ASP A 92 16.72 -0.36 15.38
C ASP A 92 16.65 -1.80 14.85
N ILE A 93 17.21 -2.03 13.65
CA ILE A 93 17.28 -3.35 13.01
C ILE A 93 18.73 -3.64 12.60
N LEU A 94 19.34 -4.62 13.27
CA LEU A 94 20.69 -5.08 12.99
C LEU A 94 20.63 -6.26 12.03
N ILE A 95 21.15 -6.07 10.81
CA ILE A 95 21.21 -7.12 9.80
C ILE A 95 22.51 -7.93 9.96
N SER A 96 22.38 -9.24 10.08
CA SER A 96 23.47 -10.22 10.01
C SER A 96 23.28 -11.13 8.79
N GLN A 97 24.31 -11.89 8.41
CA GLN A 97 24.29 -12.71 7.18
C GLN A 97 23.19 -13.78 7.16
N LYS A 98 22.66 -14.19 8.33
CA LYS A 98 21.69 -15.31 8.46
C LYS A 98 20.47 -15.00 9.33
N ASP A 99 20.48 -13.89 10.04
CA ASP A 99 19.48 -13.49 11.02
C ASP A 99 19.34 -11.97 11.08
N TYR A 100 18.17 -11.53 11.53
CA TYR A 100 17.84 -10.15 11.83
C TYR A 100 17.72 -10.03 13.35
N GLU A 101 18.40 -9.06 13.95
CA GLU A 101 18.27 -8.74 15.36
C GLU A 101 17.52 -7.42 15.50
N ILE A 102 16.35 -7.47 16.13
CA ILE A 102 15.47 -6.33 16.36
C ILE A 102 15.79 -5.75 17.74
N LEU A 103 16.15 -4.48 17.77
CA LEU A 103 16.32 -3.72 19.01
C LEU A 103 15.01 -2.99 19.33
N LEU A 104 14.47 -3.23 20.52
CA LEU A 104 13.27 -2.56 21.00
C LEU A 104 13.60 -1.30 21.81
N GLU A 105 12.62 -0.45 22.05
CA GLU A 105 12.78 0.79 22.85
C GLU A 105 13.24 0.55 24.29
N ASP A 106 12.94 -0.62 24.87
CA ASP A 106 13.39 -1.02 26.20
C ASP A 106 14.81 -1.64 26.21
N ASP A 107 15.55 -1.46 25.11
CA ASP A 107 16.89 -2.02 24.85
C ASP A 107 16.96 -3.57 24.82
N SER A 108 15.82 -4.26 24.83
CA SER A 108 15.77 -5.70 24.60
C SER A 108 16.01 -6.05 23.13
N LYS A 109 16.50 -7.27 22.89
CA LYS A 109 16.92 -7.76 21.58
C LYS A 109 16.29 -9.09 21.23
N GLU A 110 15.79 -9.19 20.01
CA GLU A 110 15.09 -10.39 19.53
C GLU A 110 15.59 -10.81 18.15
N LYS A 111 15.72 -12.11 17.91
CA LYS A 111 16.28 -12.67 16.68
C LYS A 111 15.24 -13.33 15.80
N PHE A 112 15.29 -13.05 14.50
CA PHE A 112 14.39 -13.59 13.49
C PHE A 112 15.15 -14.05 12.24
N ASN A 113 14.61 -15.04 11.54
CA ASN A 113 15.19 -15.54 10.28
C ASN A 113 14.73 -14.77 9.03
N GLY A 114 13.71 -13.92 9.18
CA GLY A 114 13.13 -13.13 8.10
C GLY A 114 12.48 -11.87 8.64
N LEU A 115 12.41 -10.84 7.80
CA LEU A 115 11.87 -9.54 8.14
C LEU A 115 10.95 -9.04 7.01
N LEU A 116 9.75 -8.57 7.38
CA LEU A 116 8.84 -7.86 6.49
C LEU A 116 8.53 -6.50 7.11
N VAL A 117 8.91 -5.42 6.42
CA VAL A 117 8.69 -4.05 6.89
C VAL A 117 7.45 -3.47 6.21
N THR A 118 6.48 -3.06 7.02
CA THR A 118 5.22 -2.43 6.58
C THR A 118 4.99 -1.05 7.21
N THR A 119 6.02 -0.50 7.85
CA THR A 119 5.97 0.83 8.46
C THR A 119 6.09 1.94 7.42
N PRO A 120 5.69 3.19 7.78
CA PRO A 120 5.95 4.34 6.93
C PRO A 120 7.44 4.49 6.64
N HIS A 121 7.74 5.03 5.46
CA HIS A 121 9.10 5.26 4.96
C HIS A 121 10.02 6.00 5.95
N GLN A 122 9.48 6.92 6.75
CA GLN A 122 10.23 7.67 7.75
C GLN A 122 10.80 6.77 8.85
N ALA A 123 10.07 5.75 9.29
CA ALA A 123 10.54 4.81 10.31
C ALA A 123 11.66 3.92 9.75
N PHE A 124 11.52 3.51 8.50
CA PHE A 124 12.50 2.72 7.77
C PHE A 124 13.88 3.41 7.70
N LEU A 125 13.92 4.73 7.45
CA LEU A 125 15.18 5.48 7.38
C LEU A 125 16.00 5.46 8.68
N ASN A 126 15.34 5.37 9.83
CA ASN A 126 16.04 5.32 11.11
C ASN A 126 16.78 3.99 11.28
N TRP A 127 16.11 2.88 10.98
CA TRP A 127 16.63 1.52 11.16
C TRP A 127 17.72 1.15 10.16
N PHE A 128 17.69 1.71 8.96
CA PHE A 128 18.64 1.38 7.89
C PHE A 128 19.56 2.54 7.52
N SER A 129 19.71 3.52 8.40
CA SER A 129 20.49 4.75 8.17
C SER A 129 21.95 4.50 7.78
N HIS A 130 22.51 3.37 8.19
CA HIS A 130 23.91 2.97 8.00
C HIS A 130 24.18 2.15 6.72
N ASP A 131 23.14 1.72 6.01
CA ASP A 131 23.30 0.89 4.80
C ASP A 131 23.13 1.75 3.54
N PRO A 132 24.21 1.95 2.76
CA PRO A 132 24.17 2.77 1.54
C PRO A 132 23.18 2.29 0.49
N ALA A 133 22.79 1.01 0.50
CA ALA A 133 21.77 0.47 -0.41
C ALA A 133 20.43 1.20 -0.26
N PHE A 134 20.18 1.83 0.89
CA PHE A 134 18.96 2.54 1.21
C PHE A 134 19.12 4.06 1.18
N ASP A 135 20.26 4.61 0.76
CA ASP A 135 20.47 6.06 0.69
C ASP A 135 19.50 6.77 -0.26
N TYR A 136 18.99 6.07 -1.28
CA TYR A 136 17.98 6.60 -2.20
C TYR A 136 16.74 7.12 -1.45
N PHE A 137 16.33 6.41 -0.40
CA PHE A 137 15.17 6.75 0.42
C PHE A 137 15.36 8.08 1.18
N LYS A 138 16.59 8.47 1.50
CA LYS A 138 16.86 9.74 2.21
C LYS A 138 16.46 10.98 1.41
N ASN A 139 16.46 10.88 0.08
CA ASN A 139 16.16 11.99 -0.82
C ASN A 139 14.83 11.81 -1.56
N MET A 140 14.07 10.75 -1.23
CA MET A 140 12.77 10.50 -1.85
C MET A 140 11.70 11.29 -1.11
N ASP A 141 10.97 12.14 -1.86
CA ASP A 141 9.83 12.87 -1.31
C ASP A 141 8.77 11.88 -0.80
N SER A 142 8.24 12.15 0.39
CA SER A 142 7.20 11.35 1.03
C SER A 142 6.06 12.26 1.46
N THR A 143 4.83 11.82 1.20
CA THR A 143 3.63 12.49 1.73
C THR A 143 3.58 12.27 3.25
N THR A 144 3.87 13.32 4.02
CA THR A 144 3.64 13.40 5.48
C THR A 144 2.21 13.79 5.80
#